data_AF-A0A816ZUR7-F1
#
_entry.id   AF-A0A816ZUR7-F1
#
_cell.length_a   1.000
_cell.length_b   1.000
_cell.length_c   1.000
_cell.angle_alpha   90.00
_cell.angle_beta   90.00
_cell.angle_gamma   90.00
#
_symmetry.space_group_name_H-M   'P 1'
#
loop_
_entity.id
_entity.type
_entity.pdbx_description
1 polymer ?
#
loop_
_entity_poly.entity_id
_entity_poly.type
_entity_poly.pdbx_seq_one_letter_code
_entity_poly.pdbx_strand_id
1 'polypeptide(L)'
;MTVNEIIDIVNNEKLLDGTISTPIPEGYLMPSTYFYSYGDKRENLIDKMRLEMSIALDEVMHKLPNSSPLKSRKDVLILASIISKEAGHDDERGKIAAVFINRLKKNMKLQACPTVV
;
A
#
# COMPACT_ATOMS: atom_id res chain seq x y z
N MET A 1 5.85 -7.56 0.75
CA MET A 1 4.87 -8.27 1.59
C MET A 1 3.49 -8.06 0.99
N THR A 2 2.74 -9.13 0.74
CA THR A 2 1.38 -9.11 0.17
C THR A 2 0.33 -9.12 1.27
N VAL A 3 -0.93 -8.80 0.96
CA VAL A 3 -2.02 -8.85 1.94
C VAL A 3 -2.25 -10.27 2.46
N ASN A 4 -2.12 -11.28 1.60
CA ASN A 4 -2.24 -12.68 2.03
C ASN A 4 -1.16 -13.06 3.04
N GLU A 5 0.09 -12.64 2.80
CA GLU A 5 1.19 -12.88 3.76
C GLU A 5 0.91 -12.22 5.12
N ILE A 6 0.34 -11.00 5.13
CA ILE A 6 -0.05 -10.32 6.38
C ILE A 6 -1.14 -11.12 7.11
N ILE A 7 -2.18 -11.55 6.40
CA ILE A 7 -3.28 -12.32 6.96
C ILE A 7 -2.77 -13.64 7.54
N ASP A 8 -1.85 -14.31 6.84
CA ASP A 8 -1.24 -15.56 7.31
C ASP A 8 -0.41 -15.35 8.58
N ILE A 9 0.37 -14.27 8.65
CA ILE A 9 1.14 -13.91 9.87
C ILE A 9 0.19 -13.66 11.04
N VAL A 10 -0.86 -12.87 10.84
CA VAL A 10 -1.83 -12.52 11.90
C VAL A 10 -2.65 -13.74 12.34
N ASN A 11 -3.05 -14.61 11.41
CA ASN A 11 -3.77 -15.83 11.73
C ASN A 11 -2.90 -16.84 12.51
N ASN A 12 -1.60 -16.91 12.23
CA ASN A 12 -0.67 -17.80 12.94
C ASN A 12 -0.21 -17.28 14.31
N GLU A 13 -0.51 -16.03 14.65
CA GLU A 13 -0.13 -15.44 15.94
C GLU A 13 -1.02 -15.97 17.07
N LYS A 14 -0.46 -16.78 17.98
CA LYS A 14 -1.21 -17.48 19.03
C LYS A 14 -1.75 -16.57 20.13
N LEU A 15 -1.19 -15.39 20.29
CA LEU A 15 -1.59 -14.43 21.33
C LEU A 15 -2.83 -13.61 20.95
N LEU A 16 -3.23 -13.67 19.68
CA LEU A 16 -4.43 -13.02 19.17
C LEU A 16 -5.61 -14.01 19.11
N ASP A 17 -6.82 -13.47 19.23
CA ASP A 17 -8.07 -14.23 19.21
C ASP A 17 -8.94 -13.90 17.98
N GLY A 18 -9.82 -14.83 17.61
CA GLY A 18 -10.75 -14.70 16.48
C GLY A 18 -10.17 -15.11 15.12
N THR A 19 -10.95 -14.95 14.05
CA THR A 19 -10.53 -15.28 12.68
C THR A 19 -10.81 -14.10 11.76
N ILE A 20 -9.97 -13.92 10.73
CA ILE A 20 -10.21 -12.91 9.69
C ILE A 20 -11.07 -13.57 8.61
N SER A 21 -12.33 -13.16 8.50
CA SER A 21 -13.28 -13.74 7.52
C SER A 21 -13.43 -12.89 6.24
N THR A 22 -13.03 -11.61 6.30
CA THR A 22 -13.27 -10.67 5.21
C THR A 22 -12.11 -10.69 4.21
N PRO A 23 -12.36 -10.91 2.90
CA PRO A 23 -11.32 -10.76 1.89
C PRO A 23 -10.90 -9.30 1.75
N ILE A 24 -9.59 -9.06 1.77
CA ILE A 24 -9.00 -7.72 1.73
C ILE A 24 -8.25 -7.56 0.40
N PRO A 25 -8.49 -6.49 -0.38
CA PRO A 25 -7.76 -6.27 -1.63
C PRO A 25 -6.28 -5.92 -1.38
N GLU A 26 -5.41 -6.27 -2.33
CA GLU A 26 -3.99 -5.93 -2.26
C GLU A 26 -3.73 -4.43 -2.15
N GLY A 27 -2.76 -4.05 -1.31
CA GLY A 27 -2.38 -2.66 -1.05
C GLY A 27 -3.33 -1.89 -0.13
N TYR A 28 -4.31 -2.54 0.51
CA TYR A 28 -5.23 -1.89 1.46
C TYR A 28 -4.84 -2.02 2.94
N LEU A 29 -3.75 -2.72 3.24
CA LEU A 29 -3.17 -2.81 4.58
C LEU A 29 -1.85 -2.04 4.61
N MET A 30 -1.70 -1.16 5.61
CA MET A 30 -0.46 -0.43 5.81
C MET A 30 0.61 -1.37 6.38
N PRO A 31 1.77 -1.53 5.73
CA PRO A 31 2.87 -2.29 6.29
C PRO A 31 3.58 -1.45 7.35
N SER A 32 3.38 -1.78 8.62
CA SER A 32 4.01 -1.09 9.76
C SER A 32 4.28 -2.08 10.90
N THR A 33 4.95 -1.58 11.94
CA THR A 33 5.08 -2.32 13.21
C THR A 33 3.84 -2.08 14.05
N TYR A 34 3.13 -3.15 14.40
CA TYR A 34 1.92 -3.10 15.21
C TYR A 34 2.14 -3.75 16.57
N PHE A 35 1.62 -3.10 17.60
CA PHE A 35 1.61 -3.62 18.97
C PHE A 35 0.19 -4.08 19.32
N TYR A 36 0.09 -5.23 19.98
CA TYR A 36 -1.14 -5.83 20.47
C TYR A 36 -0.87 -6.49 21.84
N SER A 37 -1.94 -6.70 22.58
CA SER A 37 -1.94 -7.38 23.88
C SER A 37 -2.47 -8.80 23.75
N TYR A 38 -2.21 -9.62 24.77
CA TYR A 38 -2.78 -10.96 24.86
C TYR A 38 -4.32 -10.91 24.84
N GLY A 39 -4.94 -11.70 23.96
CA GLY A 39 -6.39 -11.78 23.81
C GLY A 39 -6.99 -10.67 22.93
N ASP A 40 -6.17 -9.81 22.32
CA ASP A 40 -6.66 -8.85 21.33
C ASP A 40 -7.23 -9.59 20.11
N LYS A 41 -8.30 -9.04 19.54
CA LYS A 41 -8.92 -9.61 18.34
C LYS A 41 -8.08 -9.34 17.11
N ARG A 42 -7.87 -10.37 16.27
CA ARG A 42 -7.23 -10.25 14.94
C ARG A 42 -7.92 -9.19 14.07
N GLU A 43 -9.25 -9.13 14.12
CA GLU A 43 -10.04 -8.13 13.37
C GLU A 43 -9.69 -6.69 13.77
N ASN A 44 -9.48 -6.42 15.06
CA ASN A 44 -9.12 -5.07 15.53
C ASN A 44 -7.76 -4.63 14.97
N LEU A 45 -6.80 -5.56 14.90
CA LEU A 45 -5.49 -5.31 14.31
C LEU A 45 -5.58 -5.00 12.81
N ILE A 46 -6.38 -5.79 12.08
CA ILE A 46 -6.63 -5.58 10.65
C ILE A 46 -7.33 -4.24 10.40
N ASP A 47 -8.33 -3.89 11.20
CA ASP A 47 -9.04 -2.62 11.06
C ASP A 47 -8.13 -1.43 11.35
N LYS A 48 -7.20 -1.56 12.30
CA LYS A 48 -6.15 -0.56 12.52
C LYS A 48 -5.25 -0.40 11.30
N MET A 49 -4.78 -1.49 10.70
CA MET A 49 -3.99 -1.47 9.46
C MET A 49 -4.73 -0.79 8.31
N ARG A 50 -6.03 -1.08 8.15
CA ARG A 50 -6.88 -0.47 7.10
C ARG A 50 -7.08 1.02 7.34
N LEU A 51 -7.31 1.41 8.59
CA LEU A 51 -7.50 2.81 8.96
C LEU A 51 -6.24 3.62 8.66
N GLU A 52 -5.07 3.14 9.10
CA GLU A 52 -3.79 3.79 8.83
C GLU A 52 -3.52 3.91 7.33
N MET A 53 -3.84 2.87 6.55
CA MET A 53 -3.71 2.92 5.10
C MET A 53 -4.64 3.96 4.46
N SER A 54 -5.89 4.04 4.92
CA SER A 54 -6.85 5.04 4.43
C SER A 54 -6.37 6.45 4.75
N ILE A 55 -5.88 6.69 5.97
CA ILE A 55 -5.34 7.99 6.37
C ILE A 55 -4.16 8.37 5.49
N ALA A 56 -3.20 7.46 5.29
CA ALA A 56 -2.03 7.71 4.44
C ALA A 56 -2.43 8.04 2.99
N LEU A 57 -3.39 7.30 2.43
CA LEU A 57 -3.92 7.57 1.09
C LEU A 57 -4.62 8.92 1.01
N ASP A 58 -5.41 9.28 2.01
CA ASP A 58 -6.13 10.55 2.05
C ASP A 58 -5.18 11.75 2.16
N GLU A 59 -4.14 11.63 2.98
CA GLU A 59 -3.09 12.63 3.04
C GLU A 59 -2.40 12.84 1.69
N VAL A 60 -2.06 11.75 0.99
CA VAL A 60 -1.44 11.83 -0.33
C VAL A 60 -2.40 12.48 -1.32
N MET A 61 -3.66 12.04 -1.35
CA MET A 61 -4.68 12.59 -2.25
C MET A 61 -4.90 14.09 -2.02
N HIS A 62 -4.90 14.57 -0.77
CA HIS A 62 -5.02 15.99 -0.45
C HIS A 62 -3.79 16.81 -0.85
N LYS A 63 -2.59 16.20 -0.80
CA LYS A 63 -1.33 16.86 -1.21
C LYS A 63 -1.10 16.83 -2.72
N LEU A 64 -1.86 16.04 -3.48
CA LEU A 64 -1.71 15.96 -4.93
C LEU A 64 -2.15 17.27 -5.61
N PRO A 65 -1.32 17.84 -6.50
CA PRO A 65 -1.73 19.02 -7.25
C PRO A 65 -2.85 18.68 -8.24
N ASN A 66 -3.73 19.64 -8.55
CA ASN A 66 -4.81 19.47 -9.53
C ASN A 66 -4.32 19.01 -10.92
N SER A 67 -3.07 19.36 -11.27
CA SER A 67 -2.39 18.95 -12.50
C SER A 67 -1.83 17.52 -12.47
N SER A 68 -2.02 16.79 -11.37
CA SER A 68 -1.60 15.40 -11.24
C SER A 68 -2.36 14.50 -12.22
N PRO A 69 -1.67 13.56 -12.89
CA PRO A 69 -2.32 12.54 -13.70
C PRO A 69 -3.02 11.46 -12.86
N LEU A 70 -2.73 11.39 -11.54
CA LEU A 70 -3.37 10.45 -10.62
C LEU A 70 -4.73 11.01 -10.22
N LYS A 71 -5.81 10.30 -10.55
CA LYS A 71 -7.20 10.77 -10.34
C LYS A 71 -7.93 10.01 -9.23
N SER A 72 -7.41 8.86 -8.82
CA SER A 72 -8.03 8.01 -7.81
C SER A 72 -7.02 7.43 -6.82
N ARG A 73 -7.51 7.00 -5.64
CA ARG A 73 -6.71 6.24 -4.65
C ARG A 73 -6.08 4.99 -5.28
N LYS A 74 -6.78 4.34 -6.22
CA LYS A 74 -6.29 3.18 -6.96
C LYS A 74 -5.06 3.53 -7.81
N ASP A 75 -5.05 4.67 -8.48
CA ASP A 75 -3.89 5.10 -9.29
C ASP A 75 -2.66 5.34 -8.43
N VAL A 76 -2.87 5.96 -7.25
CA VAL A 76 -1.80 6.18 -6.26
C VAL A 76 -1.25 4.84 -5.77
N LEU A 77 -2.12 3.88 -5.43
CA LEU A 77 -1.72 2.53 -5.01
C LEU A 77 -0.92 1.80 -6.07
N ILE A 78 -1.38 1.82 -7.33
CA ILE A 78 -0.69 1.18 -8.44
C ILE A 78 0.70 1.80 -8.61
N LEU A 79 0.79 3.14 -8.67
CA LEU A 79 2.08 3.80 -8.82
C LEU A 79 3.01 3.52 -7.64
N ALA A 80 2.51 3.55 -6.41
CA ALA A 80 3.28 3.22 -5.21
C ALA A 80 3.80 1.79 -5.24
N SER A 81 3.00 0.83 -5.72
CA SER A 81 3.42 -0.57 -5.87
C SER A 81 4.56 -0.73 -6.89
N ILE A 82 4.53 0.03 -7.99
CA ILE A 82 5.58 0.00 -9.01
C ILE A 82 6.87 0.60 -8.45
N ILE A 83 6.78 1.77 -7.80
CA ILE A 83 7.94 2.43 -7.19
C ILE A 83 8.57 1.53 -6.12
N SER A 84 7.75 0.88 -5.29
CA SER A 84 8.22 -0.04 -4.24
C SER A 84 9.00 -1.24 -4.80
N LYS A 85 8.63 -1.73 -5.99
CA LYS A 85 9.35 -2.81 -6.68
C LYS A 85 10.62 -2.35 -7.39
N GLU A 86 10.66 -1.11 -7.87
CA GLU A 86 11.78 -0.56 -8.65
C GLU A 86 12.85 0.09 -7.77
N ALA A 87 12.47 0.69 -6.65
CA ALA A 87 13.39 1.36 -5.76
C ALA A 87 14.14 0.33 -4.89
N GLY A 88 15.45 0.23 -5.08
CA GLY A 88 16.32 -0.55 -4.19
C GLY A 88 16.59 0.18 -2.88
N HIS A 89 16.57 1.51 -2.90
CA HIS A 89 16.82 2.38 -1.74
C HIS A 89 15.79 3.50 -1.60
N ASP A 90 15.61 4.01 -0.38
CA ASP A 90 14.60 5.04 -0.08
C ASP A 90 14.87 6.39 -0.78
N ASP A 91 16.14 6.73 -1.01
CA ASP A 91 16.55 7.97 -1.69
C ASP A 91 16.26 7.97 -3.20
N GLU A 92 16.09 6.79 -3.80
CA GLU A 92 15.74 6.64 -5.21
C GLU A 92 14.24 6.83 -5.47
N ARG A 93 13.39 6.57 -4.47
CA ARG A 93 11.92 6.57 -4.62
C ARG A 93 11.39 7.89 -5.16
N GLY A 94 11.90 9.02 -4.67
CA GLY A 94 11.48 10.34 -5.12
C GLY A 94 11.81 10.59 -6.60
N LYS A 95 13.00 10.16 -7.05
CA LYS A 95 13.44 10.30 -8.45
C LYS A 95 12.62 9.40 -9.37
N ILE A 96 12.42 8.14 -8.99
CA ILE A 96 11.63 7.15 -9.74
C ILE A 96 10.18 7.62 -9.87
N ALA A 97 9.57 8.12 -8.78
CA ALA A 97 8.22 8.68 -8.78
C ALA A 97 8.09 9.84 -9.78
N ALA A 98 9.06 10.77 -9.80
CA ALA A 98 9.05 11.89 -10.72
C ALA A 98 9.10 11.44 -12.19
N VAL A 99 9.89 10.42 -12.52
CA VAL A 99 9.97 9.86 -13.89
C VAL A 99 8.61 9.29 -14.31
N PHE A 100 7.97 8.48 -13.48
CA PHE A 100 6.67 7.89 -13.83
C PHE A 100 5.56 8.93 -13.95
N ILE A 101 5.50 9.91 -13.04
CA ILE A 101 4.52 11.01 -13.14
C ILE A 101 4.73 11.80 -14.43
N ASN A 102 5.98 12.10 -14.81
CA ASN A 102 6.29 12.81 -16.06
C ASN A 102 5.90 12.00 -17.30
N ARG A 103 6.07 10.67 -17.29
CA ARG A 103 5.63 9.78 -18.36
C ARG A 103 4.09 9.75 -18.48
N LEU A 104 3.38 9.64 -17.37
CA LEU A 104 1.90 9.67 -17.34
C LEU A 104 1.37 10.99 -17.90
N LYS A 105 1.97 12.13 -17.51
CA LYS A 105 1.59 13.45 -18.06
C LYS A 105 1.77 13.55 -19.58
N LYS A 106 2.71 12.80 -20.15
CA LYS A 106 2.97 12.74 -21.59
C LYS A 106 2.20 11.62 -22.31
N ASN A 107 1.26 10.95 -21.62
CA ASN A 107 0.57 9.75 -22.12
C ASN A 107 1.54 8.65 -22.63
N MET A 108 2.74 8.58 -22.04
CA MET A 108 3.73 7.57 -22.39
C MET A 108 3.48 6.30 -21.58
N LYS A 109 3.72 5.13 -22.19
CA LYS A 109 3.76 3.86 -21.46
C LYS A 109 4.81 3.95 -20.33
N LEU A 110 4.48 3.42 -19.16
CA LEU A 110 5.39 3.43 -18.01
C LEU A 110 6.67 2.65 -18.31
N GLN A 111 6.58 1.57 -19.11
CA GLN A 111 7.71 0.69 -19.48
C GLN A 111 8.53 0.26 -18.26
N ALA A 112 7.87 0.03 -17.12
CA ALA A 112 8.51 -0.50 -15.94
C ALA A 112 8.66 -2.02 -16.09
N CYS A 113 9.80 -2.57 -15.69
CA CYS A 113 10.05 -4.00 -15.67
C CYS A 113 8.99 -4.88 -14.94
N PRO A 114 8.15 -4.40 -13.99
CA PRO A 114 7.18 -5.23 -13.28
C PRO A 114 5.74 -5.09 -13.81
N THR A 115 5.50 -4.41 -14.95
CA THR A 115 4.15 -4.41 -15.58
C THR A 115 3.90 -5.63 -16.47
N VAL A 116 4.88 -6.53 -16.57
CA VAL A 116 4.76 -7.84 -17.23
C VAL A 116 4.68 -8.88 -16.11
N VAL A 117 3.47 -9.18 -15.66
CA VAL A 117 3.17 -10.32 -14.77
C VAL A 117 1.89 -10.98 -15.28
#